data_AF-A0A2K9D5M4-F1
#
_entry.id   AF-A0A2K9D5M4-F1
#
_cell.length_a   1.000
_cell.length_b   1.000
_cell.length_c   1.000
_cell.angle_alpha   90.00
_cell.angle_beta   90.00
_cell.angle_gamma   90.00
#
_symmetry.space_group_name_H-M   'P 1'
#
loop_
_entity.id
_entity.type
_entity.pdbx_description
1 polymer ?
#
loop_
_entity_poly.entity_id
_entity_poly.type
_entity_poly.pdbx_seq_one_letter_code
_entity_poly.pdbx_strand_id
1 'polypeptide(L)'
;MNITNNLKDYQQVRGLAIQSLFEIIEQSSEGTVIVDRDANIVWMNERYAKRFGLNSADEAIGQPCEQVISNSLLRQVVRTDQPILLDIQDTPKGPLVVMRLPIHNDAGAVIGAIGFALFDELRNLSPLIERYLSMQQELASTRSLLRKRQSKYNFAHFIGTSAASLEVKRRARRSASAESPVLLLGETGTGKELLAQAIHGASARAHKAFVSINSAAIPHDLLEAEFFGTAPGAFTGADRKGRPGKFQIAQGGTLFLDEIGDMPLPLQSKLLRVLQEKEFEPVGSNEMLHSDVRVIAATSMDLEAAIKRGEFRADLYYRLNVLPIQVPPLRERLEDIPALSEAILEELHSQHELDHDALSLLAQHAWPGNIRELRNVLERAALLSDDLVLNDTQIRAAIGTFRPVARGPVEAIEGETFAAARERFDRQVIAAALKGCGGNVVEAAQRLGLGRSTLYKKMVALGIA
;
A
#
# COMPACT_ATOMS: atom_id res chain seq x y z
N MET A 1 -19.44 2.32 -78.20
CA MET A 1 -18.30 1.40 -78.40
C MET A 1 -17.87 0.91 -77.03
N ASN A 2 -17.85 -0.42 -76.83
CA ASN A 2 -17.76 -1.10 -75.53
C ASN A 2 -16.41 -0.89 -74.83
N ILE A 3 -16.43 -0.29 -73.63
CA ILE A 3 -15.26 -0.08 -72.75
C ILE A 3 -14.99 -1.31 -71.84
N THR A 4 -15.78 -2.37 -71.95
CA THR A 4 -15.76 -3.55 -71.06
C THR A 4 -14.74 -4.63 -71.43
N ASN A 5 -13.58 -4.26 -72.01
CA ASN A 5 -12.48 -5.22 -72.25
C ASN A 5 -11.11 -4.78 -71.69
N ASN A 6 -11.04 -3.70 -70.89
CA ASN A 6 -9.78 -3.04 -70.58
C ASN A 6 -9.08 -3.44 -69.27
N LEU A 7 -9.55 -4.50 -68.59
CA LEU A 7 -8.94 -4.98 -67.34
C LEU A 7 -7.82 -6.02 -67.53
N LYS A 8 -7.50 -6.40 -68.78
CA LYS A 8 -6.44 -7.38 -69.08
C LYS A 8 -5.06 -6.76 -69.24
N ASP A 9 -4.98 -5.44 -69.48
CA ASP A 9 -3.72 -4.71 -69.51
C ASP A 9 -3.42 -4.14 -68.11
N TYR A 10 -2.62 -4.88 -67.35
CA TYR A 10 -2.27 -4.53 -65.98
C TYR A 10 -1.57 -3.16 -65.89
N GLN A 11 -0.77 -2.76 -66.88
CA GLN A 11 -0.07 -1.47 -66.85
C GLN A 11 -1.05 -0.32 -67.03
N GLN A 12 -2.00 -0.45 -67.96
CA GLN A 12 -3.03 0.55 -68.18
C GLN A 12 -3.98 0.69 -66.98
N VAL A 13 -4.42 -0.44 -66.41
CA VAL A 13 -5.28 -0.44 -65.21
C VAL A 13 -4.56 0.16 -64.00
N ARG A 14 -3.28 -0.15 -63.81
CA ARG A 14 -2.46 0.43 -62.73
C ARG A 14 -2.30 1.94 -62.90
N GLY A 15 -2.08 2.43 -64.12
CA GLY A 15 -2.01 3.86 -64.41
C GLY A 15 -3.32 4.59 -64.08
N LEU A 16 -4.46 4.04 -64.51
CA LEU A 16 -5.79 4.58 -64.19
C LEU A 16 -6.07 4.56 -62.68
N ALA A 17 -5.67 3.50 -61.97
CA ALA A 17 -5.82 3.40 -60.52
C ALA A 17 -4.98 4.45 -59.77
N ILE A 18 -3.73 4.69 -60.18
CA ILE A 18 -2.87 5.73 -59.59
C ILE A 18 -3.49 7.11 -59.79
N GLN A 19 -3.99 7.40 -61.00
CA GLN A 19 -4.66 8.67 -61.28
C GLN A 19 -5.91 8.85 -60.43
N SER A 20 -6.78 7.84 -60.36
CA SER A 20 -7.98 7.89 -59.53
C SER A 20 -7.65 8.05 -58.04
N LEU A 21 -6.62 7.38 -57.53
CA LEU A 21 -6.17 7.53 -56.14
C LEU A 21 -5.72 8.96 -55.85
N PHE A 22 -4.95 9.57 -56.77
CA PHE A 22 -4.51 10.95 -56.62
C PHE A 22 -5.70 11.91 -56.58
N GLU A 23 -6.62 11.81 -57.55
CA GLU A 23 -7.80 12.68 -57.63
C GLU A 23 -8.71 12.56 -56.39
N ILE A 24 -8.93 11.33 -55.89
CA ILE A 24 -9.75 11.09 -54.70
C ILE A 24 -9.10 11.69 -53.45
N ILE A 25 -7.79 11.49 -53.26
CA ILE A 25 -7.08 12.01 -52.09
C ILE A 25 -6.99 13.54 -52.17
N GLU A 26 -6.74 14.12 -53.34
CA GLU A 26 -6.71 15.58 -53.52
C GLU A 26 -8.07 16.20 -53.18
N GLN A 27 -9.17 15.67 -53.74
CA GLN A 27 -10.52 16.20 -53.50
C GLN A 27 -10.99 16.04 -52.05
N SER A 28 -10.53 15.01 -51.35
CA SER A 28 -10.85 14.76 -49.94
C SER A 28 -9.89 15.42 -48.97
N SER A 29 -8.79 16.01 -49.45
CA SER A 29 -7.81 16.73 -48.64
C SER A 29 -8.23 18.18 -48.35
N GLU A 30 -7.82 18.68 -47.19
CA GLU A 30 -7.90 20.11 -46.85
C GLU A 30 -6.78 20.92 -47.51
N GLY A 31 -5.79 20.24 -48.10
CA GLY A 31 -4.75 20.88 -48.87
C GLY A 31 -3.81 19.88 -49.52
N THR A 32 -3.30 20.22 -50.70
CA THR A 32 -2.27 19.44 -51.37
C THR A 32 -1.18 20.37 -51.89
N VAL A 33 0.07 19.95 -51.78
CA VAL A 33 1.25 20.66 -52.28
C VAL A 33 2.25 19.70 -52.89
N ILE A 34 2.89 20.09 -53.98
CA ILE A 34 3.97 19.35 -54.64
C ILE A 34 5.19 20.24 -54.68
N VAL A 35 6.34 19.66 -54.37
CA VAL A 35 7.65 20.32 -54.44
C VAL A 35 8.62 19.59 -55.36
N ASP A 36 9.55 20.33 -55.96
CA ASP A 36 10.66 19.78 -56.74
C ASP A 36 11.78 19.18 -55.85
N ARG A 37 12.89 18.79 -56.48
CA ARG A 37 14.06 18.19 -55.82
C ARG A 37 14.78 19.14 -54.85
N ASP A 38 14.65 20.46 -55.03
CA ASP A 38 15.22 21.47 -54.14
C ASP A 38 14.22 21.94 -53.07
N ALA A 39 13.04 21.31 -53.06
CA ALA A 39 11.88 21.62 -52.23
C ALA A 39 11.27 23.01 -52.51
N ASN A 40 11.31 23.47 -53.76
CA ASN A 40 10.51 24.60 -54.21
C ASN A 40 9.12 24.11 -54.63
N ILE A 41 8.09 24.89 -54.32
CA ILE A 41 6.70 24.52 -54.63
C ILE A 41 6.49 24.59 -56.15
N VAL A 42 6.10 23.47 -56.76
CA VAL A 42 5.76 23.41 -58.19
C VAL A 42 4.25 23.44 -58.41
N TRP A 43 3.48 23.04 -57.41
CA TRP A 43 2.02 23.08 -57.45
C TRP A 43 1.44 23.08 -56.04
N MET A 44 0.33 23.76 -55.85
CA MET A 44 -0.44 23.79 -54.61
C MET A 44 -1.91 24.00 -54.96
N ASN A 45 -2.83 23.42 -54.20
CA ASN A 45 -4.24 23.72 -54.40
C ASN A 45 -4.67 25.01 -53.65
N GLU A 46 -5.70 25.68 -54.18
CA GLU A 46 -6.22 26.96 -53.67
C GLU A 46 -6.61 26.92 -52.20
N ARG A 47 -7.10 25.77 -51.72
CA ARG A 47 -7.53 25.62 -50.33
C ARG A 47 -6.35 25.72 -49.37
N TYR A 48 -5.23 25.10 -49.72
CA TYR A 48 -4.03 25.10 -48.89
C TYR A 48 -3.36 26.47 -48.89
N ALA A 49 -3.28 27.13 -50.05
CA ALA A 49 -2.75 28.49 -50.19
C ALA A 49 -3.49 29.49 -49.26
N LYS A 50 -4.82 29.47 -49.26
CA LYS A 50 -5.67 30.29 -48.38
C LYS A 50 -5.53 29.97 -46.89
N ARG A 51 -5.05 28.77 -46.53
CA ARG A 51 -4.81 28.39 -45.12
C ARG A 51 -3.53 29.05 -44.58
N PHE A 52 -2.52 29.23 -45.43
CA PHE A 52 -1.28 29.92 -45.10
C PHE A 52 -1.30 31.42 -45.41
N GLY A 53 -2.47 31.98 -45.75
CA GLY A 53 -2.68 33.42 -45.89
C GLY A 53 -2.31 33.99 -47.26
N LEU A 54 -2.13 33.14 -48.28
CA LEU A 54 -1.95 33.56 -49.66
C LEU A 54 -3.30 33.85 -50.33
N ASN A 55 -3.32 34.77 -51.30
CA ASN A 55 -4.56 35.11 -52.02
C ASN A 55 -4.87 34.11 -53.15
N SER A 56 -3.83 33.48 -53.71
CA SER A 56 -3.92 32.47 -54.76
C SER A 56 -2.81 31.45 -54.63
N ALA A 57 -3.00 30.25 -55.20
CA ALA A 57 -1.97 29.22 -55.22
C ALA A 57 -0.73 29.62 -56.03
N ASP A 58 -0.90 30.47 -57.05
CA ASP A 58 0.18 30.95 -57.91
C ASP A 58 1.25 31.74 -57.14
N GLU A 59 0.88 32.42 -56.06
CA GLU A 59 1.82 33.14 -55.19
C GLU A 59 2.86 32.20 -54.54
N ALA A 60 2.51 30.92 -54.35
CA ALA A 60 3.38 29.94 -53.73
C ALA A 60 4.38 29.31 -54.72
N ILE A 61 4.08 29.33 -56.03
CA ILE A 61 4.86 28.59 -57.03
C ILE A 61 6.27 29.18 -57.16
N GLY A 62 7.27 28.31 -57.17
CA GLY A 62 8.69 28.66 -57.24
C GLY A 62 9.30 29.09 -55.90
N GLN A 63 8.49 29.29 -54.85
CA GLN A 63 9.02 29.62 -53.53
C GLN A 63 9.54 28.37 -52.80
N PRO A 64 10.61 28.49 -51.99
CA PRO A 64 11.02 27.43 -51.08
C PRO A 64 9.87 27.06 -50.15
N CYS A 65 9.60 25.75 -50.03
CA CYS A 65 8.41 25.27 -49.32
C CYS A 65 8.33 25.76 -47.87
N GLU A 66 9.47 25.87 -47.16
CA GLU A 66 9.50 26.34 -45.77
C GLU A 66 9.23 27.84 -45.60
N GLN A 67 9.31 28.64 -46.67
CA GLN A 67 8.91 30.05 -46.63
C GLN A 67 7.39 30.19 -46.59
N VAL A 68 6.67 29.30 -47.28
CA VAL A 68 5.20 29.28 -47.30
C VAL A 68 4.65 28.42 -46.14
N ILE A 69 5.32 27.30 -45.82
CA ILE A 69 4.90 26.30 -44.85
C ILE A 69 6.09 25.97 -43.92
N SER A 70 6.24 26.74 -42.84
CA SER A 70 7.44 26.71 -41.97
C SER A 70 7.86 25.32 -41.47
N ASN A 71 6.89 24.43 -41.20
CA ASN A 71 7.13 23.07 -40.70
C ASN A 71 6.72 22.00 -41.73
N SER A 72 7.02 22.23 -43.01
CA SER A 72 6.61 21.35 -44.10
C SER A 72 7.19 19.94 -44.05
N LEU A 73 8.45 19.76 -43.64
CA LEU A 73 9.20 18.49 -43.71
C LEU A 73 9.29 17.85 -45.12
N LEU A 74 8.73 18.44 -46.18
CA LEU A 74 8.84 17.90 -47.54
C LEU A 74 10.28 17.84 -48.03
N ARG A 75 11.14 18.80 -47.66
CA ARG A 75 12.58 18.74 -47.97
C ARG A 75 13.26 17.52 -47.33
N GLN A 76 12.83 17.10 -46.15
CA GLN A 76 13.36 15.88 -45.53
C GLN A 76 12.97 14.67 -46.38
N VAL A 77 11.69 14.54 -46.76
CA VAL A 77 11.19 13.44 -47.61
C VAL A 77 11.95 13.36 -48.93
N VAL A 78 12.19 14.50 -49.59
CA VAL A 78 12.98 14.55 -50.84
C VAL A 78 14.43 14.08 -50.63
N ARG A 79 15.05 14.42 -49.50
CA ARG A 79 16.44 14.07 -49.19
C ARG A 79 16.63 12.64 -48.73
N THR A 80 15.69 12.10 -47.95
CA THR A 80 15.82 10.79 -47.32
C THR A 80 15.19 9.68 -48.15
N ASP A 81 14.37 10.02 -49.14
CA ASP A 81 13.52 9.07 -49.86
C ASP A 81 12.64 8.21 -48.93
N GLN A 82 12.24 8.79 -47.79
CA GLN A 82 11.39 8.12 -46.81
C GLN A 82 10.04 8.84 -46.69
N PRO A 83 8.92 8.12 -46.91
CA PRO A 83 7.60 8.70 -46.74
C PRO A 83 7.28 8.96 -45.26
N ILE A 84 6.52 10.01 -45.00
CA ILE A 84 5.90 10.30 -43.70
C ILE A 84 4.42 10.05 -43.85
N LEU A 85 3.96 8.87 -43.41
CA LEU A 85 2.59 8.42 -43.64
C LEU A 85 1.57 9.07 -42.71
N LEU A 86 2.00 9.49 -41.52
CA LEU A 86 1.15 10.14 -40.52
C LEU A 86 1.98 11.11 -39.69
N ASP A 87 1.57 12.36 -39.66
CA ASP A 87 2.16 13.42 -38.84
C ASP A 87 1.11 14.47 -38.49
N ILE A 88 1.34 15.22 -37.42
CA ILE A 88 0.50 16.34 -37.02
C ILE A 88 1.29 17.62 -37.27
N GLN A 89 0.81 18.41 -38.22
CA GLN A 89 1.41 19.70 -38.58
C GLN A 89 0.56 20.84 -38.02
N ASP A 90 1.18 21.68 -37.20
CA ASP A 90 0.58 22.94 -36.76
C ASP A 90 0.49 23.93 -37.93
N THR A 91 -0.70 24.47 -38.18
CA THR A 91 -0.94 25.50 -39.19
C THR A 91 -1.65 26.72 -38.57
N PRO A 92 -1.66 27.89 -39.23
CA PRO A 92 -2.30 29.09 -38.68
C PRO A 92 -3.79 28.93 -38.32
N LYS A 93 -4.51 28.01 -38.98
CA LYS A 93 -5.92 27.73 -38.71
C LYS A 93 -6.16 26.51 -37.80
N GLY A 94 -5.11 25.98 -37.17
CA GLY A 94 -5.17 24.79 -36.29
C GLY A 94 -4.39 23.59 -36.84
N PRO A 95 -4.17 22.56 -36.01
CA PRO A 95 -3.38 21.38 -36.39
C PRO A 95 -4.09 20.56 -37.47
N LEU A 96 -3.30 20.01 -38.40
CA LEU A 96 -3.77 19.10 -39.44
C LEU A 96 -3.00 17.80 -39.41
N VAL A 97 -3.69 16.70 -39.74
CA VAL A 97 -3.02 15.43 -40.02
C VAL A 97 -2.50 15.48 -41.44
N VAL A 98 -1.21 15.22 -41.63
CA VAL A 98 -0.57 15.32 -42.95
C VAL A 98 0.14 14.04 -43.33
N MET A 99 0.16 13.76 -44.63
CA MET A 99 0.91 12.68 -45.25
C MET A 99 1.86 13.26 -46.29
N ARG A 100 3.08 12.72 -46.40
CA ARG A 100 4.11 13.21 -47.32
C ARG A 100 4.82 12.05 -48.00
N LEU A 101 4.86 12.07 -49.32
CA LEU A 101 5.36 10.97 -50.14
C LEU A 101 6.42 11.49 -51.12
N PRO A 102 7.54 10.79 -51.30
CA PRO A 102 8.48 11.11 -52.37
C PRO A 102 7.85 10.82 -53.74
N ILE A 103 8.24 11.60 -54.75
CA ILE A 103 7.88 11.38 -56.16
C ILE A 103 9.12 10.88 -56.88
N HIS A 104 9.00 9.74 -57.57
CA HIS A 104 10.07 9.14 -58.35
C HIS A 104 9.82 9.26 -59.85
N ASN A 105 10.90 9.31 -60.63
CA ASN A 105 10.83 9.09 -62.07
C ASN A 105 10.85 7.60 -62.43
N ASP A 106 10.73 7.27 -63.71
CA ASP A 106 10.74 5.88 -64.21
C ASP A 106 12.02 5.11 -63.87
N ALA A 107 13.13 5.81 -63.62
CA ALA A 107 14.41 5.24 -63.21
C ALA A 107 14.53 5.04 -61.67
N GLY A 108 13.48 5.38 -60.91
CA GLY A 108 13.45 5.25 -59.44
C GLY A 108 14.18 6.37 -58.69
N ALA A 109 14.61 7.43 -59.36
CA ALA A 109 15.24 8.58 -58.70
C ALA A 109 14.18 9.55 -58.18
N VAL A 110 14.38 10.08 -56.97
CA VAL A 110 13.52 11.11 -56.38
C VAL A 110 13.63 12.41 -57.18
N ILE A 111 12.50 12.89 -57.68
CA ILE A 111 12.36 14.14 -58.43
C ILE A 111 11.60 15.23 -57.67
N GLY A 112 10.99 14.88 -56.53
CA GLY A 112 10.22 15.80 -55.71
C GLY A 112 9.49 15.08 -54.58
N ALA A 113 8.55 15.77 -53.95
CA ALA A 113 7.65 15.17 -52.96
C ALA A 113 6.26 15.81 -53.03
N ILE A 114 5.26 15.05 -52.60
CA ILE A 114 3.88 15.50 -52.47
C ILE A 114 3.43 15.44 -51.02
N GLY A 115 2.77 16.49 -50.55
CA GLY A 115 2.15 16.59 -49.25
C GLY A 115 0.64 16.70 -49.35
N PHE A 116 -0.07 15.91 -48.55
CA PHE A 116 -1.52 15.96 -48.37
C PHE A 116 -1.83 16.36 -46.94
N ALA A 117 -2.57 17.44 -46.77
CA ALA A 117 -3.26 17.79 -45.54
C ALA A 117 -4.61 17.07 -45.51
N LEU A 118 -4.68 16.03 -44.69
CA LEU A 118 -5.88 15.24 -44.47
C LEU A 118 -6.85 15.99 -43.52
N PHE A 119 -8.00 15.38 -43.28
CA PHE A 119 -9.19 15.94 -42.60
C PHE A 119 -8.93 16.88 -41.40
N ASP A 120 -9.76 17.92 -41.29
CA ASP A 120 -9.78 18.95 -40.24
C ASP A 120 -10.30 18.43 -38.86
N GLU A 121 -10.74 17.16 -38.78
CA GLU A 121 -11.40 16.62 -37.59
C GLU A 121 -10.62 15.45 -36.97
N LEU A 122 -10.01 15.70 -35.81
CA LEU A 122 -9.48 14.69 -34.87
C LEU A 122 -10.50 13.60 -34.44
N ARG A 123 -11.75 13.67 -34.90
CA ARG A 123 -12.87 12.78 -34.52
C ARG A 123 -12.63 11.30 -34.84
N ASN A 124 -11.86 11.00 -35.89
CA ASN A 124 -11.52 9.62 -36.23
C ASN A 124 -10.44 8.99 -35.33
N LEU A 125 -9.72 9.82 -34.53
CA LEU A 125 -8.77 9.37 -33.52
C LEU A 125 -9.38 9.34 -32.10
N SER A 126 -10.58 9.91 -31.91
CA SER A 126 -11.29 9.90 -30.62
C SER A 126 -11.39 8.52 -29.98
N PRO A 127 -11.71 7.41 -30.68
CA PRO A 127 -11.82 6.11 -30.03
C PRO A 127 -10.49 5.60 -29.45
N LEU A 128 -9.37 5.92 -30.08
CA LEU A 128 -8.03 5.53 -29.60
C LEU A 128 -7.56 6.42 -28.45
N ILE A 129 -7.85 7.72 -28.53
CA ILE A 129 -7.53 8.68 -27.47
C ILE A 129 -8.38 8.41 -26.23
N GLU A 130 -9.69 8.15 -26.38
CA GLU A 130 -10.59 7.76 -25.29
C GLU A 130 -10.14 6.46 -24.62
N ARG A 131 -9.72 5.46 -25.41
CA ARG A 131 -9.18 4.20 -24.88
C ARG A 131 -7.85 4.38 -24.16
N TYR A 132 -6.97 5.26 -24.66
CA TYR A 132 -5.72 5.59 -24.00
C TYR A 132 -5.95 6.34 -22.68
N LEU A 133 -6.85 7.33 -22.68
CA LEU A 133 -7.18 8.11 -21.49
C LEU A 133 -7.91 7.28 -20.43
N SER A 134 -8.81 6.37 -20.82
CA SER A 134 -9.48 5.47 -19.88
C SER A 134 -8.49 4.49 -19.24
N MET A 135 -7.56 3.92 -20.01
CA MET A 135 -6.48 3.10 -19.46
C MET A 135 -5.57 3.90 -18.51
N GLN A 136 -5.24 5.16 -18.83
CA GLN A 136 -4.45 6.02 -17.92
C GLN A 136 -5.21 6.33 -16.62
N GLN A 137 -6.51 6.59 -16.68
CA GLN A 137 -7.34 6.80 -15.48
C GLN A 137 -7.48 5.54 -14.63
N GLU A 138 -7.63 4.37 -15.26
CA GLU A 138 -7.69 3.08 -14.57
C GLU A 138 -6.36 2.74 -13.90
N LEU A 139 -5.23 3.02 -14.56
CA LEU A 139 -3.89 2.87 -13.99
C LEU A 139 -3.61 3.86 -12.85
N ALA A 140 -4.06 5.12 -12.98
CA ALA A 140 -3.90 6.14 -11.94
C ALA A 140 -4.75 5.84 -10.70
N SER A 141 -6.00 5.40 -10.87
CA SER A 141 -6.87 4.97 -9.77
C SER A 141 -6.34 3.71 -9.08
N THR A 142 -5.85 2.73 -9.86
CA THR A 142 -5.19 1.53 -9.33
C THR A 142 -3.93 1.89 -8.53
N ARG A 143 -3.07 2.78 -9.04
CA ARG A 143 -1.88 3.26 -8.31
C ARG A 143 -2.23 4.01 -7.02
N SER A 144 -3.28 4.83 -7.02
CA SER A 144 -3.77 5.54 -5.84
C SER A 144 -4.32 4.58 -4.77
N LEU A 145 -5.09 3.57 -5.18
CA LEU A 145 -5.60 2.51 -4.30
C LEU A 145 -4.47 1.64 -3.74
N LEU A 146 -3.45 1.33 -4.54
CA LEU A 146 -2.27 0.59 -4.09
C LEU A 146 -1.45 1.39 -3.07
N ARG A 147 -1.24 2.70 -3.26
CA ARG A 147 -0.58 3.56 -2.26
C ARG A 147 -1.36 3.66 -0.96
N LYS A 148 -2.69 3.73 -1.00
CA LYS A 148 -3.54 3.72 0.21
C LYS A 148 -3.46 2.40 1.00
N ARG A 149 -2.96 1.32 0.39
CA ARG A 149 -2.88 -0.03 0.96
C ARG A 149 -1.45 -0.47 1.29
N GLN A 150 -0.46 0.43 1.19
CA GLN A 150 0.88 0.20 1.73
C GLN A 150 0.88 0.41 3.25
N SER A 151 1.84 -0.20 3.95
CA SER A 151 2.00 0.00 5.39
C SER A 151 2.21 1.49 5.71
N LYS A 152 1.38 2.03 6.61
CA LYS A 152 1.52 3.41 7.11
C LYS A 152 2.55 3.50 8.23
N TYR A 153 2.76 2.40 8.95
CA TYR A 153 3.57 2.38 10.17
C TYR A 153 4.81 1.50 10.00
N ASN A 154 5.94 2.01 10.49
CA ASN A 154 7.20 1.27 10.60
C ASN A 154 7.53 1.01 12.08
N PHE A 155 8.62 0.28 12.36
CA PHE A 155 9.02 -0.04 13.74
C PHE A 155 9.36 1.18 14.62
N ALA A 156 9.61 2.36 14.04
CA ALA A 156 9.80 3.59 14.82
C ALA A 156 8.50 4.07 15.45
N HIS A 157 7.34 3.77 14.84
CA HIS A 157 6.03 4.10 15.40
C HIS A 157 5.66 3.22 16.60
N PHE A 158 6.31 2.07 16.81
CA PHE A 158 6.18 1.33 18.06
C PHE A 158 7.12 1.96 19.09
N ILE A 159 6.63 2.97 19.79
CA ILE A 159 7.46 3.79 20.70
C ILE A 159 7.82 3.00 21.96
N GLY A 160 9.06 3.16 22.40
CA GLY A 160 9.57 2.53 23.62
C GLY A 160 11.00 1.98 23.48
N THR A 161 11.75 2.08 24.57
CA THR A 161 13.13 1.63 24.74
C THR A 161 13.28 0.66 25.92
N SER A 162 12.21 0.39 26.66
CA SER A 162 12.18 -0.66 27.69
C SER A 162 12.61 -2.02 27.14
N ALA A 163 13.18 -2.86 27.99
CA ALA A 163 13.63 -4.20 27.59
C ALA A 163 12.51 -5.03 26.94
N ALA A 164 11.28 -4.90 27.45
CA ALA A 164 10.09 -5.56 26.91
C ALA A 164 9.76 -5.05 25.49
N SER A 165 9.77 -3.73 25.27
CA SER A 165 9.55 -3.13 23.94
C SER A 165 10.65 -3.49 22.94
N LEU A 166 11.91 -3.52 23.37
CA LEU A 166 13.03 -3.91 22.52
C LEU A 166 12.95 -5.38 22.08
N GLU A 167 12.55 -6.28 22.98
CA GLU A 167 12.36 -7.69 22.65
C GLU A 167 11.23 -7.90 21.63
N VAL A 168 10.12 -7.17 21.77
CA VAL A 168 9.02 -7.19 20.78
C VAL A 168 9.52 -6.73 19.41
N LYS A 169 10.24 -5.59 19.34
CA LYS A 169 10.82 -5.09 18.09
C LYS A 169 11.77 -6.11 17.46
N ARG A 170 12.60 -6.76 18.27
CA ARG A 170 13.56 -7.77 17.80
C ARG A 170 12.84 -8.97 17.20
N ARG A 171 11.82 -9.52 17.89
CA ARG A 171 11.02 -10.64 17.38
C ARG A 171 10.26 -10.27 16.12
N ALA A 172 9.63 -9.10 16.10
CA ALA A 172 8.86 -8.63 14.95
C ALA A 172 9.73 -8.43 13.70
N ARG A 173 10.94 -7.87 13.84
CA ARG A 173 11.91 -7.78 12.74
C ARG A 173 12.32 -9.15 12.20
N ARG A 174 12.60 -10.12 13.09
CA ARG A 174 12.92 -11.49 12.69
C ARG A 174 11.75 -12.16 11.95
N SER A 175 10.52 -11.90 12.39
CA SER A 175 9.34 -12.41 11.71
C SER A 175 9.13 -11.75 10.35
N ALA A 176 9.50 -10.49 10.16
CA ALA A 176 9.34 -9.79 8.88
C ALA A 176 10.07 -10.49 7.72
N SER A 177 11.25 -11.08 7.96
CA SER A 177 12.03 -11.82 6.96
C SER A 177 11.50 -13.21 6.61
N ALA A 178 10.51 -13.73 7.35
CA ALA A 178 9.91 -15.03 7.10
C ALA A 178 8.52 -14.90 6.43
N GLU A 179 8.14 -15.88 5.60
CA GLU A 179 6.81 -15.96 4.98
C GLU A 179 5.77 -16.66 5.87
N SER A 180 6.20 -17.22 7.00
CA SER A 180 5.34 -17.94 7.93
C SER A 180 4.28 -17.04 8.59
N PRO A 181 3.13 -17.61 9.00
CA PRO A 181 2.15 -16.90 9.79
C PRO A 181 2.75 -16.34 11.09
N VAL A 182 2.32 -15.14 11.47
CA VAL A 182 2.71 -14.48 12.72
C VAL A 182 1.48 -14.34 13.61
N LEU A 183 1.61 -14.68 14.89
CA LEU A 183 0.54 -14.55 15.88
C LEU A 183 0.93 -13.49 16.92
N LEU A 184 0.21 -12.39 16.96
CA LEU A 184 0.38 -11.29 17.91
C LEU A 184 -0.58 -11.50 19.09
N LEU A 185 -0.01 -11.77 20.26
CA LEU A 185 -0.74 -12.05 21.49
C LEU A 185 -0.60 -10.84 22.40
N GLY A 186 -1.70 -10.35 22.98
CA GLY A 186 -1.64 -9.27 23.95
C GLY A 186 -2.96 -8.54 24.09
N GLU A 187 -3.08 -7.77 25.17
CA GLU A 187 -4.31 -7.07 25.51
C GLU A 187 -4.75 -6.07 24.42
N THR A 188 -6.02 -5.66 24.49
CA THR A 188 -6.54 -4.61 23.61
C THR A 188 -5.80 -3.29 23.87
N GLY A 189 -5.55 -2.52 22.82
CA GLY A 189 -4.89 -1.21 22.92
C GLY A 189 -3.37 -1.25 23.11
N THR A 190 -2.70 -2.41 22.98
CA THR A 190 -1.23 -2.53 23.12
C THR A 190 -0.43 -2.18 21.86
N GLY A 191 -1.11 -1.94 20.72
CA GLY A 191 -0.47 -1.59 19.44
C GLY A 191 -0.23 -2.77 18.49
N LYS A 192 -1.03 -3.85 18.60
CA LYS A 192 -0.90 -5.04 17.72
C LYS A 192 -1.02 -4.71 16.23
N GLU A 193 -1.97 -3.87 15.83
CA GLU A 193 -2.13 -3.45 14.43
C GLU A 193 -0.92 -2.69 13.90
N LEU A 194 -0.39 -1.75 14.69
CA LEU A 194 0.81 -1.00 14.36
C LEU A 194 1.99 -1.96 14.13
N LEU A 195 2.15 -2.93 15.02
CA LEU A 195 3.20 -3.94 14.89
C LEU A 195 3.00 -4.82 13.65
N ALA A 196 1.77 -5.20 13.31
CA ALA A 196 1.46 -5.97 12.10
C ALA A 196 1.83 -5.19 10.82
N GLN A 197 1.49 -3.90 10.76
CA GLN A 197 1.88 -3.01 9.67
C GLN A 197 3.40 -2.85 9.57
N ALA A 198 4.09 -2.72 10.70
CA ALA A 198 5.56 -2.64 10.74
C ALA A 198 6.22 -3.94 10.24
N ILE A 199 5.69 -5.10 10.62
CA ILE A 199 6.15 -6.40 10.13
C ILE A 199 5.97 -6.52 8.61
N HIS A 200 4.80 -6.13 8.09
CA HIS A 200 4.56 -6.12 6.65
C HIS A 200 5.51 -5.16 5.91
N GLY A 201 5.65 -3.93 6.40
CA GLY A 201 6.51 -2.90 5.81
C GLY A 201 8.00 -3.24 5.80
N ALA A 202 8.43 -4.16 6.68
CA ALA A 202 9.80 -4.67 6.71
C ALA A 202 9.98 -6.03 5.99
N SER A 203 8.94 -6.55 5.35
CA SER A 203 8.96 -7.86 4.67
C SER A 203 9.24 -7.73 3.17
N ALA A 204 9.50 -8.86 2.50
CA ALA A 204 9.61 -8.93 1.05
C ALA A 204 8.34 -8.43 0.31
N ARG A 205 7.18 -8.45 1.00
CA ARG A 205 5.87 -8.04 0.48
C ARG A 205 5.53 -6.58 0.79
N ALA A 206 6.46 -5.76 1.29
CA ALA A 206 6.19 -4.38 1.71
C ALA A 206 5.59 -3.46 0.62
N HIS A 207 5.85 -3.78 -0.65
CA HIS A 207 5.33 -3.04 -1.81
C HIS A 207 3.96 -3.55 -2.30
N LYS A 208 3.45 -4.63 -1.70
CA LYS A 208 2.17 -5.28 -2.03
C LYS A 208 1.07 -4.79 -1.07
N ALA A 209 -0.15 -5.29 -1.25
CA ALA A 209 -1.28 -4.87 -0.44
C ALA A 209 -1.16 -5.38 1.00
N PHE A 210 -1.39 -4.50 1.97
CA PHE A 210 -1.74 -4.83 3.33
C PHE A 210 -3.26 -4.66 3.51
N VAL A 211 -3.95 -5.74 3.84
CA VAL A 211 -5.41 -5.76 4.03
C VAL A 211 -5.69 -6.12 5.48
N SER A 212 -6.43 -5.29 6.19
CA SER A 212 -6.87 -5.58 7.56
C SER A 212 -8.34 -5.95 7.60
N ILE A 213 -8.68 -6.86 8.50
CA ILE A 213 -10.04 -7.22 8.87
C ILE A 213 -10.10 -7.48 10.38
N ASN A 214 -11.08 -6.87 11.05
CA ASN A 214 -11.34 -7.10 12.47
C ASN A 214 -12.56 -8.02 12.58
N SER A 215 -12.36 -9.22 13.13
CA SER A 215 -13.40 -10.23 13.24
C SER A 215 -14.52 -9.87 14.22
N ALA A 216 -14.22 -9.07 15.24
CA ALA A 216 -15.21 -8.61 16.22
C ALA A 216 -16.12 -7.49 15.69
N ALA A 217 -15.70 -6.76 14.65
CA ALA A 217 -16.43 -5.61 14.13
C ALA A 217 -17.49 -5.98 13.07
N ILE A 218 -17.46 -7.21 12.54
CA ILE A 218 -18.31 -7.64 11.42
C ILE A 218 -19.31 -8.69 11.93
N PRO A 219 -20.62 -8.54 11.63
CA PRO A 219 -21.61 -9.57 11.97
C PRO A 219 -21.23 -10.93 11.41
N HIS A 220 -21.44 -12.00 12.20
CA HIS A 220 -21.00 -13.36 11.86
C HIS A 220 -21.51 -13.81 10.48
N ASP A 221 -22.75 -13.45 10.14
CA ASP A 221 -23.39 -13.81 8.86
C ASP A 221 -22.74 -13.15 7.64
N LEU A 222 -22.05 -12.02 7.83
CA LEU A 222 -21.35 -11.28 6.77
C LEU A 222 -19.85 -11.57 6.73
N LEU A 223 -19.31 -12.16 7.79
CA LEU A 223 -17.88 -12.38 7.94
C LEU A 223 -17.33 -13.28 6.83
N GLU A 224 -18.04 -14.37 6.51
CA GLU A 224 -17.62 -15.29 5.45
C GLU A 224 -17.51 -14.60 4.08
N ALA A 225 -18.53 -13.81 3.72
CA ALA A 225 -18.57 -13.05 2.48
C ALA A 225 -17.48 -11.97 2.41
N GLU A 226 -17.16 -11.31 3.52
CA GLU A 226 -16.05 -10.34 3.57
C GLU A 226 -14.69 -11.04 3.36
N PHE A 227 -14.47 -12.22 3.96
CA PHE A 227 -13.21 -12.97 3.83
C PHE A 227 -12.99 -13.53 2.41
N PHE A 228 -13.96 -14.29 1.89
CA PHE A 228 -13.80 -15.08 0.67
C PHE A 228 -14.46 -14.47 -0.57
N GLY A 229 -15.33 -13.49 -0.38
CA GLY A 229 -16.09 -12.86 -1.46
C GLY A 229 -17.36 -13.63 -1.78
N THR A 230 -18.14 -13.08 -2.71
CA THR A 230 -19.41 -13.64 -3.16
C THR A 230 -19.43 -13.78 -4.66
N ALA A 231 -19.90 -14.92 -5.14
CA ALA A 231 -20.18 -15.13 -6.55
C ALA A 231 -21.40 -14.31 -7.00
N PRO A 232 -21.51 -13.99 -8.31
CA PRO A 232 -22.72 -13.39 -8.86
C PRO A 232 -23.95 -14.25 -8.54
N GLY A 233 -24.97 -13.66 -7.91
CA GLY A 233 -26.23 -14.35 -7.60
C GLY A 233 -26.22 -15.25 -6.35
N ALA A 234 -25.19 -15.17 -5.49
CA ALA A 234 -25.07 -16.01 -4.30
C ALA A 234 -26.19 -15.83 -3.25
N PHE A 235 -26.89 -14.69 -3.21
CA PHE A 235 -28.06 -14.47 -2.34
C PHE A 235 -29.00 -13.38 -2.90
N THR A 236 -30.24 -13.31 -2.39
CA THR A 236 -31.23 -12.30 -2.78
C THR A 236 -30.79 -10.91 -2.36
N GLY A 237 -30.41 -10.06 -3.33
CA GLY A 237 -29.85 -8.72 -3.09
C GLY A 237 -28.35 -8.59 -3.36
N ALA A 238 -27.66 -9.67 -3.74
CA ALA A 238 -26.28 -9.60 -4.20
C ALA A 238 -26.19 -8.79 -5.52
N ASP A 239 -25.21 -7.89 -5.58
CA ASP A 239 -24.91 -7.14 -6.79
C ASP A 239 -24.61 -8.11 -7.95
N ARG A 240 -25.08 -7.79 -9.17
CA ARG A 240 -25.04 -8.68 -10.34
C ARG A 240 -23.61 -9.10 -10.73
N LYS A 241 -22.59 -8.45 -10.18
CA LYS A 241 -21.17 -8.64 -10.48
C LYS A 241 -20.40 -9.46 -9.43
N GLY A 242 -21.03 -9.85 -8.32
CA GLY A 242 -20.31 -10.44 -7.18
C GLY A 242 -19.39 -9.42 -6.47
N ARG A 243 -18.77 -9.81 -5.35
CA ARG A 243 -17.89 -8.93 -4.58
C ARG A 243 -16.60 -9.66 -4.18
N PRO A 244 -15.40 -9.10 -4.47
CA PRO A 244 -14.15 -9.74 -4.11
C PRO A 244 -13.93 -9.75 -2.60
N GLY A 245 -13.50 -10.89 -2.07
CA GLY A 245 -13.16 -11.07 -0.65
C GLY A 245 -11.80 -10.50 -0.27
N LYS A 246 -11.53 -10.36 1.03
CA LYS A 246 -10.24 -9.87 1.55
C LYS A 246 -9.07 -10.74 1.10
N PHE A 247 -9.24 -12.06 0.99
CA PHE A 247 -8.18 -12.94 0.46
C PHE A 247 -7.80 -12.60 -0.98
N GLN A 248 -8.78 -12.37 -1.86
CA GLN A 248 -8.53 -11.94 -3.24
C GLN A 248 -7.85 -10.56 -3.27
N ILE A 249 -8.31 -9.64 -2.43
CA ILE A 249 -7.75 -8.29 -2.35
C ILE A 249 -6.30 -8.30 -1.83
N ALA A 250 -5.97 -9.25 -0.95
CA ALA A 250 -4.66 -9.42 -0.33
C ALA A 250 -3.69 -10.28 -1.15
N GLN A 251 -4.07 -10.72 -2.36
CA GLN A 251 -3.27 -11.63 -3.17
C GLN A 251 -1.86 -11.08 -3.45
N GLY A 252 -0.84 -11.92 -3.21
CA GLY A 252 0.58 -11.55 -3.26
C GLY A 252 1.05 -10.65 -2.11
N GLY A 253 0.16 -10.27 -1.20
CA GLY A 253 0.37 -9.32 -0.12
C GLY A 253 0.22 -9.96 1.27
N THR A 254 -0.35 -9.22 2.21
CA THR A 254 -0.55 -9.65 3.59
C THR A 254 -1.97 -9.35 4.07
N LEU A 255 -2.58 -10.33 4.73
CA LEU A 255 -3.86 -10.22 5.41
C LEU A 255 -3.62 -10.18 6.92
N PHE A 256 -4.04 -9.09 7.56
CA PHE A 256 -4.04 -8.91 9.00
C PHE A 256 -5.43 -9.23 9.58
N LEU A 257 -5.47 -10.22 10.47
CA LEU A 257 -6.67 -10.69 11.14
C LEU A 257 -6.64 -10.20 12.60
N ASP A 258 -7.40 -9.16 12.91
CA ASP A 258 -7.53 -8.64 14.27
C ASP A 258 -8.66 -9.35 15.02
N GLU A 259 -8.40 -9.65 16.30
CA GLU A 259 -9.27 -10.44 17.18
C GLU A 259 -9.71 -11.79 16.57
N ILE A 260 -8.74 -12.59 16.10
CA ILE A 260 -9.01 -13.92 15.50
C ILE A 260 -9.74 -14.88 16.44
N GLY A 261 -9.69 -14.65 17.76
CA GLY A 261 -10.40 -15.44 18.77
C GLY A 261 -11.92 -15.34 18.67
N ASP A 262 -12.46 -14.27 18.10
CA ASP A 262 -13.90 -14.06 17.93
C ASP A 262 -14.46 -14.71 16.65
N MET A 263 -13.63 -15.40 15.88
CA MET A 263 -14.04 -16.03 14.63
C MET A 263 -14.92 -17.27 14.88
N PRO A 264 -16.08 -17.41 14.20
CA PRO A 264 -16.92 -18.61 14.32
C PRO A 264 -16.21 -19.89 13.85
N LEU A 265 -16.50 -21.04 14.50
CA LEU A 265 -15.90 -22.35 14.18
C LEU A 265 -16.00 -22.77 12.69
N PRO A 266 -17.13 -22.53 11.97
CA PRO A 266 -17.19 -22.85 10.54
C PRO A 266 -16.16 -22.06 9.73
N LEU A 267 -15.96 -20.79 10.07
CA LEU A 267 -15.00 -19.93 9.39
C LEU A 267 -13.55 -20.28 9.74
N GLN A 268 -13.29 -20.68 10.98
CA GLN A 268 -11.99 -21.22 11.40
C GLN A 268 -11.57 -22.43 10.54
N SER A 269 -12.52 -23.31 10.22
CA SER A 269 -12.28 -24.49 9.38
C SER A 269 -11.93 -24.11 7.94
N LYS A 270 -12.57 -23.07 7.39
CA LYS A 270 -12.23 -22.55 6.05
C LYS A 270 -10.87 -21.84 6.04
N LEU A 271 -10.58 -21.03 7.07
CA LEU A 271 -9.28 -20.38 7.21
C LEU A 271 -8.13 -21.40 7.29
N LEU A 272 -8.34 -22.51 7.99
CA LEU A 272 -7.39 -23.61 8.05
C LEU A 272 -7.05 -24.15 6.67
N ARG A 273 -8.06 -24.40 5.82
CA ARG A 273 -7.85 -24.82 4.42
C ARG A 273 -7.00 -23.82 3.65
N VAL A 274 -7.28 -22.52 3.77
CA VAL A 274 -6.47 -21.48 3.10
C VAL A 274 -5.01 -21.52 3.57
N LEU A 275 -4.76 -21.74 4.85
CA LEU A 275 -3.39 -21.79 5.40
C LEU A 275 -2.63 -23.09 5.06
N GLN A 276 -3.35 -24.18 4.83
CA GLN A 276 -2.77 -25.50 4.53
C GLN A 276 -2.66 -25.76 3.03
N GLU A 277 -3.78 -25.68 2.32
CA GLU A 277 -3.95 -26.03 0.91
C GLU A 277 -3.64 -24.84 -0.02
N LYS A 278 -3.60 -23.61 0.52
CA LYS A 278 -3.42 -22.38 -0.25
C LYS A 278 -4.52 -22.18 -1.28
N GLU A 279 -5.75 -22.58 -0.94
CA GLU A 279 -6.91 -22.39 -1.80
C GLU A 279 -8.13 -21.98 -0.98
N PHE A 280 -9.06 -21.27 -1.61
CA PHE A 280 -10.36 -20.90 -1.04
C PHE A 280 -11.43 -20.76 -2.12
N GLU A 281 -12.68 -20.78 -1.69
CA GLU A 281 -13.85 -20.75 -2.55
C GLU A 281 -14.74 -19.56 -2.16
N PRO A 282 -15.13 -18.69 -3.10
CA PRO A 282 -16.11 -17.63 -2.84
C PRO A 282 -17.48 -18.20 -2.47
N VAL A 283 -18.24 -17.47 -1.64
CA VAL A 283 -19.59 -17.90 -1.24
C VAL A 283 -20.49 -18.04 -2.47
N GLY A 284 -21.10 -19.21 -2.64
CA GLY A 284 -21.98 -19.53 -3.77
C GLY A 284 -21.26 -19.85 -5.08
N SER A 285 -19.92 -19.97 -5.07
CA SER A 285 -19.13 -20.52 -6.17
C SER A 285 -18.77 -21.97 -5.91
N ASN A 286 -18.43 -22.72 -6.97
CA ASN A 286 -17.73 -24.01 -6.91
C ASN A 286 -16.28 -23.90 -7.43
N GLU A 287 -15.83 -22.69 -7.71
CA GLU A 287 -14.50 -22.42 -8.26
C GLU A 287 -13.49 -22.23 -7.13
N MET A 288 -12.45 -23.09 -7.13
CA MET A 288 -11.33 -23.00 -6.21
C MET A 288 -10.32 -21.95 -6.71
N LEU A 289 -9.95 -21.03 -5.83
CA LEU A 289 -8.99 -19.96 -6.11
C LEU A 289 -7.73 -20.14 -5.26
N HIS A 290 -6.57 -20.02 -5.90
CA HIS A 290 -5.29 -20.10 -5.19
C HIS A 290 -4.99 -18.84 -4.36
N SER A 291 -4.50 -19.02 -3.14
CA SER A 291 -4.16 -17.98 -2.18
C SER A 291 -2.65 -17.86 -1.98
N ASP A 292 -2.06 -16.81 -2.54
CA ASP A 292 -0.72 -16.36 -2.17
C ASP A 292 -0.82 -15.21 -1.17
N VAL A 293 -1.32 -15.49 0.03
CA VAL A 293 -1.49 -14.48 1.08
C VAL A 293 -0.69 -14.86 2.32
N ARG A 294 0.14 -13.92 2.79
CA ARG A 294 0.77 -14.01 4.10
C ARG A 294 -0.23 -13.59 5.17
N VAL A 295 -0.35 -14.36 6.25
CA VAL A 295 -1.28 -14.07 7.35
C VAL A 295 -0.54 -13.56 8.58
N ILE A 296 -1.02 -12.45 9.14
CA ILE A 296 -0.65 -11.98 10.48
C ILE A 296 -1.94 -11.96 11.29
N ALA A 297 -2.02 -12.73 12.36
CA ALA A 297 -3.19 -12.77 13.23
C ALA A 297 -2.89 -12.08 14.56
N ALA A 298 -3.89 -11.46 15.17
CA ALA A 298 -3.82 -10.85 16.48
C ALA A 298 -5.04 -11.24 17.32
N THR A 299 -4.84 -11.37 18.63
CA THR A 299 -5.94 -11.62 19.57
C THR A 299 -5.57 -11.15 20.96
N SER A 300 -6.59 -10.71 21.70
CA SER A 300 -6.53 -10.48 23.15
C SER A 300 -7.00 -11.68 23.98
N MET A 301 -7.64 -12.67 23.34
CA MET A 301 -8.15 -13.88 23.99
C MET A 301 -7.03 -14.90 24.24
N ASP A 302 -7.12 -15.60 25.39
CA ASP A 302 -6.34 -16.82 25.64
C ASP A 302 -6.87 -17.96 24.76
N LEU A 303 -6.18 -18.19 23.64
CA LEU A 303 -6.54 -19.24 22.68
C LEU A 303 -6.42 -20.64 23.26
N GLU A 304 -5.51 -20.89 24.21
CA GLU A 304 -5.38 -22.22 24.83
C GLU A 304 -6.58 -22.52 25.72
N ALA A 305 -7.05 -21.53 26.47
CA ALA A 305 -8.30 -21.63 27.22
C ALA A 305 -9.52 -21.77 26.30
N ALA A 306 -9.57 -21.02 25.18
CA ALA A 306 -10.64 -21.13 24.19
C ALA A 306 -10.71 -22.51 23.52
N ILE A 307 -9.55 -23.14 23.25
CA ILE A 307 -9.48 -24.52 22.75
C ILE A 307 -10.08 -25.50 23.77
N LYS A 308 -9.75 -25.35 25.05
CA LYS A 308 -10.31 -26.20 26.12
C LYS A 308 -11.83 -26.08 26.25
N ARG A 309 -12.39 -24.90 25.94
CA ARG A 309 -13.85 -24.66 25.90
C ARG A 309 -14.52 -25.08 24.60
N GLY A 310 -13.75 -25.48 23.58
CA GLY A 310 -14.29 -25.83 22.25
C GLY A 310 -14.68 -24.62 21.40
N GLU A 311 -14.26 -23.41 21.78
CA GLU A 311 -14.55 -22.16 21.07
C GLU A 311 -13.54 -21.89 19.94
N PHE A 312 -12.35 -22.50 20.03
CA PHE A 312 -11.30 -22.38 19.02
C PHE A 312 -10.71 -23.73 18.66
N ARG A 313 -10.42 -23.94 17.37
CA ARG A 313 -9.88 -25.22 16.90
C ARG A 313 -8.37 -25.32 17.15
N ALA A 314 -7.95 -26.46 17.70
CA ALA A 314 -6.53 -26.73 17.98
C ALA A 314 -5.67 -26.77 16.71
N ASP A 315 -6.18 -27.36 15.62
CA ASP A 315 -5.49 -27.46 14.33
C ASP A 315 -5.16 -26.09 13.72
N LEU A 316 -6.12 -25.15 13.75
CA LEU A 316 -5.92 -23.78 13.34
C LEU A 316 -4.91 -23.05 14.24
N TYR A 317 -4.99 -23.24 15.55
CA TYR A 317 -4.04 -22.65 16.49
C TYR A 317 -2.59 -23.05 16.15
N TYR A 318 -2.32 -24.34 15.96
CA TYR A 318 -0.97 -24.79 15.62
C TYR A 318 -0.47 -24.25 14.27
N ARG A 319 -1.39 -23.98 13.33
CA ARG A 319 -1.03 -23.40 12.02
C ARG A 319 -0.76 -21.88 12.09
N LEU A 320 -1.39 -21.17 13.01
CA LEU A 320 -1.16 -19.74 13.27
C LEU A 320 0.02 -19.50 14.19
N ASN A 321 0.23 -20.35 15.21
CA ASN A 321 1.22 -20.20 16.26
C ASN A 321 2.65 -20.61 15.84
N VAL A 322 3.04 -20.27 14.60
CA VAL A 322 4.40 -20.58 14.08
C VAL A 322 5.41 -19.56 14.62
N LEU A 323 5.04 -18.28 14.62
CA LEU A 323 5.86 -17.18 15.14
C LEU A 323 5.05 -16.34 16.14
N PRO A 324 4.93 -16.78 17.41
CA PRO A 324 4.24 -16.01 18.44
C PRO A 324 5.06 -14.81 18.91
N ILE A 325 4.40 -13.65 18.98
CA ILE A 325 4.94 -12.43 19.57
C ILE A 325 3.98 -11.95 20.66
N GLN A 326 4.45 -12.02 21.90
CA GLN A 326 3.77 -11.47 23.06
C GLN A 326 4.01 -9.96 23.10
N VAL A 327 2.95 -9.16 22.97
CA VAL A 327 2.98 -7.71 23.05
C VAL A 327 2.64 -7.33 24.50
N PRO A 328 3.59 -6.76 25.25
CA PRO A 328 3.41 -6.51 26.67
C PRO A 328 2.38 -5.38 26.89
N PRO A 329 1.55 -5.51 27.94
CA PRO A 329 0.69 -4.43 28.38
C PRO A 329 1.54 -3.24 28.87
N LEU A 330 0.97 -2.04 28.87
CA LEU A 330 1.67 -0.80 29.21
C LEU A 330 2.25 -0.83 30.63
N ARG A 331 1.57 -1.51 31.57
CA ARG A 331 2.04 -1.73 32.95
C ARG A 331 3.36 -2.51 33.07
N GLU A 332 3.75 -3.28 32.05
CA GLU A 332 5.03 -3.99 32.03
C GLU A 332 6.15 -3.19 31.34
N ARG A 333 5.82 -2.00 30.81
CA ARG A 333 6.74 -1.09 30.11
C ARG A 333 6.49 0.37 30.46
N LEU A 334 6.30 0.65 31.75
CA LEU A 334 6.01 1.99 32.27
C LEU A 334 7.12 2.99 31.95
N GLU A 335 8.36 2.53 31.78
CA GLU A 335 9.51 3.34 31.34
C GLU A 335 9.29 4.00 29.97
N ASP A 336 8.38 3.45 29.15
CA ASP A 336 8.06 4.00 27.83
C ASP A 336 7.01 5.13 27.89
N ILE A 337 6.35 5.36 29.03
CA ILE A 337 5.27 6.35 29.18
C ILE A 337 5.72 7.77 28.79
N PRO A 338 6.88 8.31 29.22
CA PRO A 338 7.27 9.67 28.86
C PRO A 338 7.33 9.88 27.33
N ALA A 339 8.05 8.98 26.63
CA ALA A 339 8.19 9.05 25.17
C ALA A 339 6.86 8.78 24.43
N LEU A 340 6.02 7.89 24.97
CA LEU A 340 4.67 7.65 24.43
C LEU A 340 3.80 8.90 24.56
N SER A 341 3.82 9.54 25.73
CA SER A 341 3.01 10.73 25.99
C SER A 341 3.41 11.90 25.10
N GLU A 342 4.70 12.15 24.94
CA GLU A 342 5.23 13.20 24.05
C GLU A 342 4.73 13.00 22.61
N ALA A 343 4.92 11.80 22.06
CA ALA A 343 4.49 11.51 20.69
C ALA A 343 2.96 11.53 20.52
N ILE A 344 2.20 11.11 21.53
CA ILE A 344 0.74 11.20 21.49
C ILE A 344 0.29 12.66 21.49
N LEU A 345 0.88 13.52 22.32
CA LEU A 345 0.54 14.95 22.36
C LEU A 345 0.91 15.65 21.04
N GLU A 346 2.04 15.27 20.43
CA GLU A 346 2.42 15.73 19.10
C GLU A 346 1.42 15.28 18.02
N GLU A 347 0.98 14.02 18.04
CA GLU A 347 -0.05 13.49 17.11
C GLU A 347 -1.41 14.20 17.27
N LEU A 348 -1.74 14.60 18.50
CA LEU A 348 -2.94 15.38 18.80
C LEU A 348 -2.81 16.86 18.44
N HIS A 349 -1.66 17.30 17.90
CA HIS A 349 -1.32 18.70 17.64
C HIS A 349 -1.47 19.59 18.88
N SER A 350 -1.22 19.01 20.06
CA SER A 350 -1.28 19.70 21.34
C SER A 350 0.05 20.39 21.64
N GLN A 351 0.01 21.63 22.13
CA GLN A 351 1.20 22.35 22.63
C GLN A 351 1.47 22.08 24.12
N HIS A 352 0.70 21.18 24.73
CA HIS A 352 0.83 20.88 26.15
C HIS A 352 2.07 20.03 26.44
N GLU A 353 2.75 20.34 27.54
CA GLU A 353 3.82 19.52 28.11
C GLU A 353 3.36 18.87 29.42
N LEU A 354 3.99 17.76 29.82
CA LEU A 354 3.72 17.11 31.10
C LEU A 354 4.80 17.48 32.12
N ASP A 355 4.40 17.87 33.32
CA ASP A 355 5.35 18.03 34.42
C ASP A 355 5.78 16.69 35.03
N HIS A 356 6.70 16.77 36.00
CA HIS A 356 7.22 15.57 36.66
C HIS A 356 6.15 14.82 37.48
N ASP A 357 5.23 15.54 38.12
CA ASP A 357 4.20 14.94 38.98
C ASP A 357 3.13 14.23 38.14
N ALA A 358 2.77 14.80 36.98
CA ALA A 358 1.95 14.17 35.96
C ALA A 358 2.56 12.87 35.46
N LEU A 359 3.84 12.86 35.06
CA LEU A 359 4.54 11.65 34.63
C LEU A 359 4.60 10.59 35.74
N SER A 360 4.83 11.02 36.98
CA SER A 360 4.86 10.15 38.15
C SER A 360 3.50 9.51 38.42
N LEU A 361 2.42 10.26 38.25
CA LEU A 361 1.05 9.74 38.38
C LEU A 361 0.70 8.76 37.26
N LEU A 362 1.06 9.08 36.00
CA LEU A 362 0.86 8.19 34.85
C LEU A 362 1.58 6.85 35.05
N ALA A 363 2.79 6.86 35.63
CA ALA A 363 3.56 5.66 35.94
C ALA A 363 2.96 4.79 37.07
N GLN A 364 1.98 5.30 37.83
CA GLN A 364 1.33 4.56 38.91
C GLN A 364 0.01 3.92 38.50
N HIS A 365 -0.56 4.27 37.34
CA HIS A 365 -1.79 3.69 36.84
C HIS A 365 -1.53 2.38 36.09
N ALA A 366 -2.44 1.41 36.21
CA ALA A 366 -2.30 0.07 35.66
C ALA A 366 -2.60 -0.03 34.15
N TRP A 367 -3.19 1.02 33.57
CA TRP A 367 -3.52 1.12 32.15
C TRP A 367 -4.25 -0.11 31.56
N PRO A 368 -5.44 -0.48 32.09
CA PRO A 368 -6.23 -1.59 31.56
C PRO A 368 -6.58 -1.47 30.06
N GLY A 369 -6.69 -0.26 29.52
CA GLY A 369 -6.88 0.01 28.09
C GLY A 369 -5.58 0.36 27.34
N ASN A 370 -4.43 0.16 27.99
CA ASN A 370 -3.09 0.32 27.43
C ASN A 370 -2.90 1.71 26.75
N ILE A 371 -2.29 1.74 25.57
CA ILE A 371 -1.97 2.98 24.85
C ILE A 371 -3.24 3.71 24.39
N ARG A 372 -4.33 2.97 24.11
CA ARG A 372 -5.61 3.59 23.74
C ARG A 372 -6.20 4.39 24.91
N GLU A 373 -6.10 3.87 26.13
CA GLU A 373 -6.50 4.61 27.33
C GLU A 373 -5.58 5.80 27.59
N LEU A 374 -4.26 5.63 27.49
CA LEU A 374 -3.30 6.73 27.63
C LEU A 374 -3.60 7.87 26.67
N ARG A 375 -3.85 7.57 25.39
CA ARG A 375 -4.25 8.57 24.39
C ARG A 375 -5.52 9.32 24.80
N ASN A 376 -6.56 8.60 25.21
CA ASN A 376 -7.81 9.21 25.64
C ASN A 376 -7.66 10.08 26.89
N VAL A 377 -6.76 9.70 27.81
CA VAL A 377 -6.46 10.48 29.02
C VAL A 377 -5.72 11.76 28.65
N LEU A 378 -4.69 11.70 27.80
CA LEU A 378 -3.92 12.88 27.38
C LEU A 378 -4.76 13.84 26.54
N GLU A 379 -5.56 13.31 25.59
CA GLU A 379 -6.51 14.10 24.80
C GLU A 379 -7.50 14.84 25.71
N ARG A 380 -8.06 14.15 26.71
CA ARG A 380 -8.98 14.75 27.67
C ARG A 380 -8.30 15.79 28.55
N ALA A 381 -7.09 15.52 29.05
CA ALA A 381 -6.35 16.46 29.88
C ALA A 381 -6.02 17.74 29.10
N ALA A 382 -5.59 17.61 27.85
CA ALA A 382 -5.31 18.75 26.96
C ALA A 382 -6.57 19.57 26.61
N LEU A 383 -7.74 18.93 26.48
CA LEU A 383 -9.00 19.61 26.20
C LEU A 383 -9.60 20.33 27.42
N LEU A 384 -9.29 19.87 28.63
CA LEU A 384 -9.82 20.42 29.89
C LEU A 384 -8.87 21.42 30.55
N SER A 385 -7.65 21.57 30.05
CA SER A 385 -6.65 22.47 30.59
C SER A 385 -6.59 23.76 29.78
N ASP A 386 -6.58 24.90 30.49
CA ASP A 386 -6.22 26.20 29.91
C ASP A 386 -4.70 26.46 29.98
N ASP A 387 -4.00 25.72 30.84
CA ASP A 387 -2.54 25.83 31.05
C ASP A 387 -1.78 24.93 30.08
N LEU A 388 -0.66 25.43 29.54
CA LEU A 388 0.24 24.67 28.63
C LEU A 388 1.02 23.56 29.34
N VAL A 389 1.07 23.54 30.67
CA VAL A 389 1.76 22.48 31.43
C VAL A 389 0.73 21.69 32.22
N LEU A 390 0.64 20.40 31.91
CA LEU A 390 -0.27 19.46 32.54
C LEU A 390 0.37 18.87 33.80
N ASN A 391 -0.31 19.06 34.94
CA ASN A 391 0.10 18.55 36.25
C ASN A 391 -0.68 17.29 36.68
N ASP A 392 -0.31 16.74 37.83
CA ASP A 392 -0.94 15.55 38.41
C ASP A 392 -2.45 15.72 38.62
N THR A 393 -2.92 16.90 38.97
CA THR A 393 -4.33 17.19 39.26
C THR A 393 -5.16 17.11 37.98
N GLN A 394 -4.67 17.70 36.89
CA GLN A 394 -5.33 17.64 35.57
C GLN A 394 -5.32 16.21 35.03
N ILE A 395 -4.19 15.51 35.13
CA ILE A 395 -4.10 14.10 34.73
C ILE A 395 -5.03 13.23 35.58
N ARG A 396 -5.09 13.46 36.89
CA ARG A 396 -5.96 12.72 37.81
C ARG A 396 -7.43 12.91 37.47
N ALA A 397 -7.84 14.14 37.12
CA ALA A 397 -9.19 14.43 36.67
C ALA A 397 -9.51 13.72 35.34
N ALA A 398 -8.52 13.56 34.46
CA ALA A 398 -8.68 12.88 33.18
C ALA A 398 -8.71 11.34 33.31
N ILE A 399 -7.94 10.76 34.24
CA ILE A 399 -7.95 9.34 34.59
C ILE A 399 -9.20 9.05 35.43
N GLY A 400 -10.34 8.82 34.77
CA GLY A 400 -11.63 8.61 35.43
C GLY A 400 -11.57 7.70 36.67
N THR A 401 -11.34 6.40 36.48
CA THR A 401 -11.12 5.47 37.60
C THR A 401 -9.65 5.09 37.68
N PHE A 402 -8.92 5.71 38.62
CA PHE A 402 -7.54 5.37 38.89
C PHE A 402 -7.43 3.93 39.42
N ARG A 403 -6.57 3.13 38.78
CA ARG A 403 -6.26 1.76 39.17
C ARG A 403 -4.77 1.68 39.42
N PRO A 404 -4.31 1.56 40.68
CA PRO A 404 -2.89 1.47 40.93
C PRO A 404 -2.30 0.25 40.23
N VAL A 405 -1.08 0.37 39.70
CA VAL A 405 -0.30 -0.79 39.26
C VAL A 405 -0.25 -1.75 40.44
N ALA A 406 -0.72 -2.98 40.23
CA ALA A 406 -0.57 -4.04 41.19
C ALA A 406 0.93 -4.38 41.30
N ARG A 407 1.67 -3.59 42.08
CA ARG A 407 2.87 -4.09 42.73
C ARG A 407 2.34 -5.13 43.68
N GLY A 408 2.51 -6.40 43.34
CA GLY A 408 2.06 -7.50 44.17
C GLY A 408 2.41 -7.15 45.61
N PRO A 409 1.46 -7.21 46.56
CA PRO A 409 1.83 -7.02 47.94
C PRO A 409 3.01 -7.96 48.22
N VAL A 410 3.97 -7.52 49.03
CA VAL A 410 4.76 -8.51 49.77
C VAL A 410 3.72 -9.23 50.61
N GLU A 411 3.16 -10.33 50.08
CA GLU A 411 2.12 -11.09 50.75
C GLU A 411 2.78 -11.60 52.03
N ALA A 412 2.45 -10.98 53.16
CA ALA A 412 2.72 -11.58 54.45
C ALA A 412 1.94 -12.89 54.47
N ILE A 413 2.65 -14.01 54.35
CA ILE A 413 2.04 -15.33 54.45
C ILE A 413 1.65 -15.49 55.92
N GLU A 414 0.36 -15.71 56.18
CA GLU A 414 -0.15 -15.85 57.55
C GLU A 414 0.56 -17.03 58.25
N GLY A 415 1.26 -16.74 59.36
CA GLY A 415 2.10 -17.72 60.07
C GLY A 415 3.59 -17.76 59.66
N GLU A 416 4.03 -16.96 58.68
CA GLU A 416 5.44 -16.82 58.32
C GLU A 416 6.20 -15.97 59.35
N THR A 417 7.36 -16.45 59.81
CA THR A 417 8.23 -15.66 60.70
C THR A 417 8.96 -14.57 59.90
N PHE A 418 9.35 -13.47 60.56
CA PHE A 418 10.13 -12.40 59.95
C PHE A 418 11.41 -12.91 59.25
N ALA A 419 12.06 -13.95 59.81
CA ALA A 419 13.24 -14.56 59.22
C ALA A 419 12.93 -15.24 57.87
N ALA A 420 11.83 -16.00 57.80
CA ALA A 420 11.38 -16.67 56.57
C ALA A 420 10.94 -15.66 55.50
N ALA A 421 10.22 -14.59 55.90
CA ALA A 421 9.82 -13.52 54.99
C ALA A 421 11.04 -12.80 54.39
N ARG A 422 12.06 -12.53 55.21
CA ARG A 422 13.34 -11.94 54.75
C ARG A 422 14.10 -12.88 53.81
N GLU A 423 14.14 -14.17 54.11
CA GLU A 423 14.79 -15.18 53.26
C GLU A 423 14.10 -15.27 51.88
N ARG A 424 12.76 -15.30 51.86
CA ARG A 424 11.96 -15.30 50.64
C ARG A 424 12.21 -14.05 49.79
N PHE A 425 12.23 -12.89 50.43
CA PHE A 425 12.54 -11.62 49.76
C PHE A 425 13.96 -11.60 49.19
N ASP A 426 14.97 -11.96 50.00
CA ASP A 426 16.36 -12.05 49.56
C ASP A 426 16.49 -13.02 48.36
N ARG A 427 15.78 -14.17 48.38
CA ARG A 427 15.77 -15.14 47.28
C ARG A 427 15.18 -14.55 46.00
N GLN A 428 14.06 -13.83 46.10
CA GLN A 428 13.44 -13.19 44.94
C GLN A 428 14.33 -12.10 44.33
N VAL A 429 14.90 -11.23 45.16
CA VAL A 429 15.76 -10.12 44.72
C VAL A 429 17.03 -10.64 44.06
N ILE A 430 17.69 -11.64 44.66
CA ILE A 430 18.93 -12.20 44.12
C ILE A 430 18.66 -12.97 42.82
N ALA A 431 17.59 -13.78 42.76
CA ALA A 431 17.22 -14.50 41.54
C ALA A 431 16.85 -13.56 40.39
N ALA A 432 16.12 -12.47 40.67
CA ALA A 432 15.79 -11.47 39.66
C ALA A 432 17.03 -10.74 39.13
N ALA A 433 17.96 -10.36 40.02
CA ALA A 433 19.21 -9.71 39.62
C ALA A 433 20.10 -10.64 38.77
N LEU A 434 20.24 -11.91 39.16
CA LEU A 434 20.99 -12.90 38.38
C LEU A 434 20.37 -13.13 37.00
N LYS A 435 19.04 -13.27 36.92
CA LYS A 435 18.33 -13.42 35.64
C LYS A 435 18.51 -12.18 34.75
N GLY A 436 18.45 -10.98 35.32
CA GLY A 436 18.64 -9.72 34.60
C GLY A 436 20.07 -9.50 34.10
N CYS A 437 21.06 -10.14 34.72
CA CYS A 437 22.47 -10.08 34.34
C CYS A 437 22.96 -11.37 33.64
N GLY A 438 22.05 -12.21 33.14
CA GLY A 438 22.40 -13.43 32.39
C GLY A 438 23.22 -14.46 33.17
N GLY A 439 23.09 -14.49 34.49
CA GLY A 439 23.87 -15.37 35.38
C GLY A 439 25.23 -14.81 35.81
N ASN A 440 25.58 -13.58 35.44
CA ASN A 440 26.84 -12.95 35.86
C ASN A 440 26.76 -12.48 37.33
N VAL A 441 27.38 -13.25 38.23
CA VAL A 441 27.36 -13.00 39.69
C VAL A 441 28.06 -11.68 40.05
N VAL A 442 29.09 -11.26 39.31
CA VAL A 442 29.84 -10.03 39.63
C VAL A 442 28.99 -8.80 39.31
N GLU A 443 28.33 -8.81 38.16
CA GLU A 443 27.45 -7.74 37.70
C GLU A 443 26.18 -7.66 38.56
N ALA A 444 25.60 -8.81 38.91
CA ALA A 444 24.47 -8.87 39.84
C ALA A 444 24.83 -8.33 41.23
N ALA A 445 26.03 -8.62 41.75
CA ALA A 445 26.50 -8.10 43.04
C ALA A 445 26.62 -6.57 43.02
N GLN A 446 27.23 -6.03 41.96
CA GLN A 446 27.39 -4.58 41.78
C GLN A 446 26.03 -3.87 41.66
N ARG A 447 25.10 -4.45 40.89
CA ARG A 447 23.74 -3.92 40.72
C ARG A 447 22.94 -3.93 42.03
N LEU A 448 23.18 -4.92 42.88
CA LEU A 448 22.55 -5.04 44.21
C LEU A 448 23.27 -4.23 45.30
N GLY A 449 24.39 -3.56 45.00
CA GLY A 449 25.19 -2.86 46.01
C GLY A 449 25.87 -3.79 47.02
N LEU A 450 26.06 -5.06 46.67
CA LEU A 450 26.67 -6.07 47.52
C LEU A 450 28.11 -6.37 47.07
N GLY A 451 28.98 -6.66 48.04
CA GLY A 451 30.29 -7.24 47.73
C GLY A 451 30.13 -8.64 47.11
N ARG A 452 31.00 -8.99 46.15
CA ARG A 452 31.00 -10.31 45.48
C ARG A 452 30.93 -11.47 46.46
N SER A 453 31.77 -11.48 47.49
CA SER A 453 31.81 -12.52 48.51
C SER A 453 30.51 -12.61 49.34
N THR A 454 29.86 -11.47 49.58
CA THR A 454 28.56 -11.40 50.29
C THR A 454 27.44 -12.01 49.45
N LEU A 455 27.42 -11.73 48.14
CA LEU A 455 26.43 -12.31 47.24
C LEU A 455 26.59 -13.84 47.15
N TYR A 456 27.83 -14.34 46.99
CA TYR A 456 28.09 -15.79 46.98
C TYR A 456 27.63 -16.49 48.27
N LYS A 457 27.92 -15.90 49.43
CA LYS A 457 27.46 -16.45 50.72
C LYS A 457 25.92 -16.52 50.80
N LYS A 458 25.23 -15.47 50.32
CA LYS A 458 23.77 -15.44 50.27
C LYS A 458 23.21 -16.46 49.28
N MET A 459 23.80 -16.62 48.10
CA MET A 459 23.38 -17.62 47.11
C MET A 459 23.46 -19.05 47.68
N VAL A 460 24.58 -19.39 48.34
CA VAL A 460 24.78 -20.70 48.98
C VAL A 460 23.76 -20.92 50.10
N ALA A 461 23.57 -19.92 50.97
CA ALA A 461 22.61 -20.01 52.08
C ALA A 461 21.16 -20.16 51.59
N LEU A 462 20.82 -19.60 50.43
CA LEU A 462 19.47 -19.59 49.86
C LEU A 462 19.20 -20.73 48.86
N GLY A 463 20.20 -21.56 48.55
CA GLY A 463 20.10 -22.66 47.58
C GLY A 463 19.96 -22.20 46.12
N ILE A 464 20.52 -21.03 45.77
CA ILE A 464 20.47 -20.47 44.41
C ILE A 464 21.74 -20.88 43.67
N ALA A 465 21.59 -21.64 42.59
CA ALA A 465 22.68 -22.14 41.74
C ALA A 465 23.14 -21.13 40.71
#